data_AF-A0A848EX51-F1
#
_entry.id   AF-A0A848EX51-F1
#
_cell.length_a   1.000
_cell.length_b   1.000
_cell.length_c   1.000
_cell.angle_alpha   90.00
_cell.angle_beta   90.00
_cell.angle_gamma   90.00
#
_symmetry.space_group_name_H-M   'P 1'
#
loop_
_entity.id
_entity.type
_entity.pdbx_description
1 polymer ?
#
loop_
_entity_poly.entity_id
_entity_poly.type
_entity_poly.pdbx_seq_one_letter_code
_entity_poly.pdbx_strand_id
1 'polypeptide(L)' 'MIDMSMEKVRAVIDQACQNGKCYTTIAKSGDDAVDDAVAQTIDSMGYKVAINPQEILISWS' A
#
# COMPACT_ATOMS: atom_id res chain seq x y z
N MET A 1 10.73 -13.03 6.96
CA MET A 1 10.21 -11.70 7.32
C MET A 1 10.30 -10.87 6.07
N ILE A 2 9.17 -10.60 5.40
CA ILE A 2 9.19 -9.77 4.19
C ILE A 2 9.47 -8.36 4.67
N ASP A 3 10.61 -7.81 4.25
CA ASP A 3 10.96 -6.43 4.54
C ASP A 3 9.95 -5.53 3.80
N MET A 4 8.92 -5.09 4.54
CA MET A 4 7.86 -4.22 4.06
C MET A 4 8.24 -2.78 4.37
N SER A 5 9.39 -2.36 3.82
CA SER A 5 9.82 -0.98 3.87
C SER A 5 8.91 -0.10 3.01
N MET A 6 8.61 1.13 3.46
CA MET A 6 7.79 2.10 2.73
C MET A 6 8.28 2.35 1.31
N GLU A 7 9.58 2.17 1.06
CA GLU A 7 10.18 2.25 -0.27
C GLU A 7 9.57 1.24 -1.24
N LYS A 8 9.29 0.02 -0.78
CA LYS A 8 8.68 -1.04 -1.59
C LYS A 8 7.22 -0.74 -1.88
N VAL A 9 6.48 -0.23 -0.90
CA VAL A 9 5.09 0.22 -1.07
C VAL A 9 5.02 1.32 -2.12
N ARG A 10 5.91 2.32 -2.01
CA ARG A 10 5.98 3.42 -2.97
C ARG A 10 6.38 2.95 -4.36
N ALA A 11 7.31 2.00 -4.49
CA ALA A 11 7.67 1.40 -5.76
C ALA A 11 6.49 0.67 -6.42
N VAL A 12 5.67 -0.04 -5.63
CA VAL A 12 4.47 -0.74 -6.13
C VAL A 12 3.38 0.23 -6.59
N ILE A 13 3.18 1.35 -5.87
CA ILE A 13 2.27 2.43 -6.28
C ILE A 13 2.77 3.10 -7.57
N ASP A 14 4.06 3.45 -7.62
CA ASP A 14 4.68 4.11 -8.77
C ASP A 14 4.58 3.23 -10.02
N GLN A 15 4.91 1.94 -9.90
CA GLN A 15 4.78 0.98 -10.98
C GLN A 15 3.32 0.81 -11.45
N ALA A 16 2.35 0.80 -10.54
CA ALA A 16 0.94 0.73 -10.91
C ALA A 16 0.49 2.01 -11.64
N CYS A 17 0.94 3.18 -11.19
CA CYS A 17 0.69 4.46 -11.86
C CYS A 17 1.30 4.50 -13.26
N GLN A 18 2.56 4.05 -13.42
CA GLN A 18 3.24 3.92 -14.71
C GLN A 18 2.51 2.98 -15.68
N ASN A 19 1.88 1.93 -15.15
CA ASN A 19 1.07 0.99 -15.93
C ASN A 19 -0.34 1.52 -16.24
N GLY A 20 -0.67 2.77 -15.88
CA GLY A 20 -1.99 3.37 -16.09
C GLY A 20 -3.08 2.79 -15.20
N LYS A 21 -2.72 2.16 -14.07
CA LYS A 21 -3.69 1.67 -13.09
C LYS A 21 -4.04 2.77 -12.10
N CYS A 22 -5.29 2.75 -11.63
CA CYS A 22 -5.79 3.63 -10.56
C CYS A 22 -5.76 2.95 -9.18
N TYR A 23 -5.20 1.74 -9.10
CA TYR A 23 -5.10 1.00 -7.85
C TYR A 23 -3.95 -0.01 -7.88
N THR A 24 -3.50 -0.40 -6.70
CA THR A 24 -2.55 -1.48 -6.47
C THR A 24 -2.87 -2.21 -5.16
N THR A 25 -2.37 -3.42 -5.01
CA THR A 25 -2.50 -4.18 -3.77
C THR A 25 -1.13 -4.62 -3.28
N ILE A 26 -1.01 -4.72 -1.95
CA ILE A 26 0.21 -5.15 -1.29
C ILE A 26 -0.16 -6.24 -0.29
N ALA A 27 0.60 -7.33 -0.30
CA ALA A 27 0.45 -8.36 0.72
C ALA A 27 0.75 -7.76 2.11
N LYS A 28 -0.02 -8.15 3.12
CA LYS A 28 0.24 -7.74 4.51
C LYS A 28 1.64 -8.17 4.94
N SER A 29 2.27 -7.35 5.78
CA SER A 29 3.54 -7.71 6.41
C SER A 29 3.36 -8.88 7.39
N GLY A 30 2.15 -9.03 7.94
CA GLY A 30 1.84 -9.94 9.05
C GLY A 30 2.05 -9.29 10.42
N ASP A 31 2.33 -7.99 10.44
CA ASP A 31 2.46 -7.17 11.63
C ASP A 31 1.46 -6.00 11.51
N ASP A 32 0.40 -6.04 12.30
CA ASP A 32 -0.71 -5.08 12.17
C ASP A 32 -0.26 -3.64 12.43
N ALA A 33 0.79 -3.41 13.23
CA ALA A 33 1.31 -2.06 13.45
C ALA A 33 2.02 -1.51 12.20
N VAL A 34 2.74 -2.36 11.47
CA VAL A 34 3.36 -1.99 10.19
C VAL A 34 2.30 -1.74 9.14
N ASP A 35 1.31 -2.64 9.05
CA ASP A 35 0.23 -2.52 8.07
C ASP A 35 -0.62 -1.25 8.29
N ASP A 36 -0.90 -0.89 9.55
CA ASP A 36 -1.60 0.35 9.90
C ASP A 36 -0.77 1.60 9.62
N ALA A 37 0.52 1.59 9.96
CA ALA A 37 1.43 2.71 9.66
C ALA A 37 1.56 2.97 8.14
N VAL A 38 1.61 1.90 7.34
CA VAL A 38 1.58 1.99 5.88
C VAL A 38 0.27 2.60 5.41
N ALA A 39 -0.87 2.13 5.94
CA ALA A 39 -2.19 2.66 5.58
C ALA A 39 -2.31 4.15 5.88
N GLN A 40 -1.96 4.59 7.09
CA GLN A 40 -2.00 6.00 7.50
C GLN A 40 -1.09 6.88 6.64
N THR A 41 0.11 6.39 6.31
CA THR A 41 1.06 7.13 5.48
C THR A 41 0.51 7.38 4.08
N ILE A 42 -0.12 6.36 3.50
CA ILE A 42 -0.70 6.43 2.15
C ILE A 42 -1.95 7.31 2.14
N ASP A 43 -2.79 7.20 3.17
CA ASP A 43 -3.94 8.09 3.38
C ASP A 43 -3.52 9.55 3.46
N SER A 44 -2.45 9.85 4.22
CA SER A 44 -1.86 11.19 4.35
C SER A 44 -1.27 11.72 3.02
N MET A 45 -0.88 10.84 2.11
CA MET A 45 -0.45 11.21 0.75
C MET A 45 -1.62 11.48 -0.21
N GLY A 46 -2.87 11.32 0.23
CA GLY A 46 -4.09 11.56 -0.55
C GLY A 46 -4.61 10.35 -1.30
N TYR A 47 -4.05 9.16 -1.07
CA TYR A 47 -4.52 7.90 -1.64
C TYR A 47 -5.59 7.28 -0.73
N LYS A 48 -6.52 6.50 -1.30
CA LYS A 48 -7.51 5.74 -0.53
C LYS A 48 -6.98 4.35 -0.20
N VAL A 49 -6.96 4.00 1.08
CA VAL A 49 -6.53 2.67 1.56
C VAL A 49 -7.70 1.86 2.09
N ALA A 50 -7.71 0.56 1.77
CA ALA A 50 -8.59 -0.43 2.39
C ALA A 50 -7.74 -1.63 2.84
N ILE A 51 -7.76 -1.93 4.14
CA ILE A 51 -7.08 -3.09 4.71
C ILE A 51 -8.02 -4.29 4.66
N ASN A 52 -7.66 -5.32 3.89
CA ASN A 52 -8.34 -6.61 3.89
C ASN A 52 -7.57 -7.63 4.76
N PRO A 53 -8.20 -8.75 5.16
CA PRO A 53 -7.53 -9.78 5.96
C PRO A 53 -6.30 -10.39 5.29
N GLN A 54 -6.22 -10.33 3.95
CA GLN A 54 -5.14 -10.93 3.16
C GLN A 54 -4.17 -9.89 2.59
N GLU A 55 -4.63 -8.67 2.30
CA GLU A 55 -3.86 -7.65 1.57
C GLU A 55 -4.36 -6.22 1.83
N ILE A 56 -3.49 -5.24 1.61
CA ILE A 56 -3.77 -3.82 1.68
C ILE A 56 -4.03 -3.33 0.26
N LEU A 57 -5.23 -2.83 0.01
CA LEU A 57 -5.61 -2.22 -1.26
C LEU A 57 -5.40 -0.71 -1.18
N ILE A 58 -4.77 -0.17 -2.21
CA ILE A 58 -4.49 1.26 -2.34
C ILE A 58 -5.04 1.72 -3.68
N SER A 59 -5.81 2.80 -3.67
CA SER A 59 -6.42 3.36 -4.88
C SER A 59 -6.28 4.88 -4.92
N TRP A 60 -6.21 5.43 -6.12
CA TRP A 60 -6.19 6.86 -6.39
C TRP A 60 -7.19 7.20 -7.50
N SER A 61 -7.69 8.43 -7.50
CA SER A 61 -8.55 9.01 -8.53
C SER A 61 -8.06 10.39 -8.91
#